data_AF-A0A075JDD7-F1
#
_entry.id   AF-A0A075JDD7-F1
#
_cell.length_a   1.000
_cell.length_b   1.000
_cell.length_c   1.000
_cell.angle_alpha   90.00
_cell.angle_beta   90.00
_cell.angle_gamma   90.00
#
_symmetry.space_group_name_H-M   'P 1'
#
loop_
_entity.id
_entity.type
_entity.pdbx_description
1 polymer ?
#
loop_
_entity_poly.entity_id
_entity_poly.type
_entity_poly.pdbx_seq_one_letter_code
_entity_poly.pdbx_strand_id
1 'polypeptide(L)'
;MKQTLTLTAGSSNKFWSVETTGCDVTVRYGRNGTKGVSKTTRFATPAEAEAAAVKQRDAKIAKGYEPVDAGAGVGGHPGGRRSDRERSER
;
A
#
# COMPACT_ATOMS: atom_id res chain seq x y z
N MET A 1 -5.84 -1.91 12.76
CA MET A 1 -5.28 -2.85 11.75
C MET A 1 -3.93 -2.31 11.27
N LYS A 2 -2.91 -3.16 11.03
CA LYS A 2 -1.64 -2.72 10.43
C LYS A 2 -1.34 -3.54 9.18
N GLN A 3 -0.96 -2.89 8.11
CA GLN A 3 -0.58 -3.54 6.86
C GLN A 3 0.71 -2.92 6.34
N THR A 4 1.60 -3.75 5.83
CA THR A 4 2.86 -3.31 5.23
C THR A 4 2.90 -3.80 3.79
N LEU A 5 3.39 -2.97 2.90
CA LEU A 5 3.63 -3.24 1.50
C LEU A 5 5.08 -2.87 1.17
N THR A 6 5.72 -3.69 0.35
CA THR A 6 7.08 -3.42 -0.14
C THR A 6 7.09 -3.41 -1.66
N LEU A 7 7.92 -2.56 -2.24
CA LEU A 7 8.16 -2.51 -3.68
C LEU A 7 9.66 -2.55 -3.92
N THR A 8 10.10 -3.62 -4.57
CA THR A 8 11.49 -3.79 -4.98
C THR A 8 11.60 -3.49 -6.47
N ALA A 9 12.23 -2.37 -6.82
CA ALA A 9 12.51 -2.00 -8.20
C ALA A 9 14.02 -2.00 -8.43
N GLY A 10 14.57 -3.12 -8.91
CA GLY A 10 16.00 -3.33 -9.05
C GLY A 10 16.71 -3.28 -7.70
N SER A 11 17.60 -2.31 -7.51
CA SER A 11 18.30 -2.05 -6.23
C SER A 11 17.53 -1.11 -5.28
N SER A 12 16.38 -0.57 -5.69
CA SER A 12 15.60 0.36 -4.88
C SER A 12 14.50 -0.37 -4.11
N ASN A 13 14.69 -0.52 -2.80
CA ASN A 13 13.68 -1.04 -1.88
C ASN A 13 12.85 0.11 -1.28
N LYS A 14 11.54 0.09 -1.53
CA LYS A 14 10.58 1.04 -0.97
C LYS A 14 9.61 0.31 -0.06
N PHE A 15 9.28 0.93 1.06
CA PHE A 15 8.25 0.44 1.96
C PHE A 15 7.10 1.44 2.05
N TRP A 16 5.90 0.91 2.23
CA TRP A 16 4.69 1.65 2.53
C TRP A 16 3.93 0.84 3.58
N SER A 17 3.56 1.43 4.71
CA SER A 17 2.71 0.80 5.70
C SER A 17 1.55 1.71 6.03
N VAL A 18 0.43 1.10 6.39
CA VAL A 18 -0.74 1.77 6.90
C VAL A 18 -1.14 1.14 8.21
N GLU A 19 -1.38 1.99 9.20
CA GLU A 19 -1.87 1.63 10.51
C GLU A 19 -3.15 2.40 10.78
N THR A 20 -4.18 1.70 11.24
CA THR A 20 -5.49 2.25 11.56
C THR A 20 -5.73 2.05 13.05
N THR A 21 -5.89 3.16 13.77
CA THR A 21 -6.11 3.22 15.22
C THR A 21 -7.40 3.99 15.47
N GLY A 22 -8.51 3.28 15.67
CA GLY A 22 -9.83 3.90 15.78
C GLY A 22 -10.17 4.68 14.49
N CYS A 23 -10.28 6.00 14.60
CA CYS A 23 -10.55 6.89 13.46
C CYS A 23 -9.28 7.43 12.80
N ASP A 24 -8.09 7.14 13.34
CA ASP A 24 -6.83 7.70 12.88
C ASP A 24 -6.09 6.71 11.98
N VAL A 25 -5.73 7.15 10.78
CA VAL A 25 -4.94 6.36 9.82
C VAL A 25 -3.55 6.96 9.72
N THR A 26 -2.56 6.21 10.18
CA THR A 26 -1.14 6.55 10.05
C THR A 26 -0.55 5.78 8.87
N VAL A 27 -0.24 6.50 7.80
CA VAL A 27 0.46 5.96 6.62
C VAL A 27 1.93 6.31 6.73
N ARG A 28 2.82 5.32 6.63
CA ARG A 28 4.27 5.53 6.61
C ARG A 28 4.85 5.04 5.31
N TYR A 29 5.71 5.80 4.66
CA TYR A 29 6.34 5.39 3.41
C TYR A 29 7.76 5.92 3.29
N GLY A 30 8.62 5.17 2.61
CA GLY A 30 10.01 5.54 2.50
C GLY A 30 10.82 4.62 1.61
N ARG A 31 12.11 4.95 1.49
CA ARG A 31 13.11 4.02 0.98
C ARG A 31 13.81 3.38 2.15
N ASN A 32 14.17 2.12 2.00
CA ASN A 32 15.00 1.46 3.00
C ASN A 32 16.36 2.19 3.07
N GLY A 33 16.74 2.67 4.25
CA GLY A 33 17.91 3.53 4.46
C GLY A 33 17.63 5.04 4.56
N THR A 34 16.39 5.51 4.47
CA THR A 34 16.02 6.90 4.81
C THR A 34 15.09 6.96 6.02
N LYS A 35 14.96 8.13 6.67
CA LYS A 35 14.01 8.33 7.79
C LYS A 35 12.55 7.99 7.40
N GLY A 36 12.23 8.00 6.11
CA GLY A 36 10.87 7.87 5.59
C GLY A 36 9.99 9.06 5.98
N VAL A 37 8.72 8.98 5.60
CA VAL A 37 7.70 9.98 5.89
C VAL A 37 6.51 9.27 6.52
N SER A 38 6.02 9.78 7.64
CA SER A 38 4.77 9.35 8.26
C SER A 38 3.73 10.44 8.12
N LYS A 39 2.53 10.07 7.70
CA LYS A 39 1.37 10.94 7.54
C LYS A 39 0.20 10.32 8.30
N THR A 40 -0.23 11.00 9.36
CA THR A 40 -1.44 10.64 10.09
C THR A 40 -2.61 11.46 9.56
N THR A 41 -3.71 10.79 9.26
CA THR A 41 -4.94 11.38 8.75
C THR A 41 -6.09 10.86 9.59
N ARG A 42 -6.84 11.76 10.22
CA ARG A 42 -8.01 11.42 11.01
C ARG A 42 -9.26 11.43 10.14
N PHE A 43 -10.06 10.39 10.26
CA PHE A 43 -11.35 10.22 9.59
C PHE A 43 -12.50 10.45 10.57
N ALA A 44 -13.72 10.60 10.03
CA ALA A 44 -14.91 10.81 10.85
C ALA A 44 -15.32 9.55 11.61
N THR A 45 -15.19 8.37 10.98
CA THR A 45 -15.56 7.08 11.57
C THR A 45 -14.45 6.05 11.42
N PRO A 46 -14.36 5.06 12.33
CA PRO A 46 -13.38 3.98 12.21
C PRO A 46 -13.62 3.11 10.97
N ALA A 47 -14.89 2.92 10.57
CA ALA A 47 -15.24 2.18 9.36
C ALA A 47 -14.71 2.86 8.08
N GLU A 48 -14.80 4.19 7.99
CA GLU A 48 -14.21 4.93 6.87
C GLU A 48 -12.68 4.88 6.88
N ALA A 49 -12.06 4.92 8.07
CA ALA A 49 -10.61 4.80 8.21
C ALA A 49 -10.10 3.47 7.65
N GLU A 50 -10.77 2.36 7.98
CA GLU A 50 -10.44 1.03 7.47
C GLU A 50 -10.73 0.91 5.97
N ALA A 51 -11.89 1.39 5.51
CA ALA A 51 -12.22 1.38 4.08
C ALA A 51 -11.21 2.19 3.25
N ALA A 52 -10.78 3.35 3.74
CA ALA A 52 -9.75 4.18 3.11
C ALA A 52 -8.37 3.50 3.11
N ALA A 53 -8.00 2.80 4.19
CA ALA A 53 -6.77 2.02 4.28
C ALA A 53 -6.76 0.88 3.25
N VAL A 54 -7.85 0.11 3.16
CA VAL A 54 -8.02 -1.00 2.20
C VAL A 54 -8.00 -0.48 0.76
N LYS A 55 -8.69 0.62 0.46
CA LYS A 55 -8.69 1.23 -0.88
C LYS A 55 -7.30 1.72 -1.29
N GLN A 56 -6.55 2.32 -0.36
CA GLN A 56 -5.17 2.71 -0.60
C GLN A 56 -4.28 1.49 -0.84
N ARG A 57 -4.45 0.43 -0.04
CA ARG A 57 -3.72 -0.83 -0.20
C ARG A 57 -3.94 -1.40 -1.61
N ASP A 58 -5.19 -1.54 -2.05
CA ASP A 58 -5.51 -2.09 -3.36
C ASP A 58 -4.91 -1.28 -4.50
N ALA A 59 -5.01 0.05 -4.42
CA ALA A 59 -4.37 0.95 -5.40
C ALA A 59 -2.84 0.82 -5.42
N LYS A 60 -2.20 0.54 -4.27
CA LYS A 60 -0.76 0.27 -4.19
C LYS A 60 -0.41 -1.09 -4.78
N ILE A 61 -1.19 -2.13 -4.48
CA ILE A 61 -1.00 -3.47 -5.04
C ILE A 61 -1.10 -3.43 -6.56
N ALA A 62 -2.10 -2.73 -7.10
CA ALA A 62 -2.25 -2.52 -8.55
C ALA A 62 -1.03 -1.78 -9.17
N LYS A 63 -0.25 -1.04 -8.37
CA LYS A 63 0.98 -0.36 -8.80
C LYS A 63 2.22 -1.27 -8.69
N GLY A 64 2.06 -2.52 -8.29
CA GLY A 64 3.13 -3.51 -8.11
C GLY A 64 3.71 -3.56 -6.71
N TYR A 65 3.08 -2.92 -5.71
CA TYR A 65 3.50 -3.12 -4.31
C TYR A 65 3.01 -4.49 -3.81
N GLU A 66 3.88 -5.22 -3.14
CA GLU A 66 3.55 -6.53 -2.60
C GLU A 66 3.20 -6.44 -1.12
N PRO A 67 2.06 -7.00 -0.68
CA PRO A 67 1.72 -7.04 0.73
C PRO A 67 2.64 -8.00 1.48
N VAL A 68 3.37 -7.47 2.45
CA VAL A 68 4.10 -8.23 3.46
C VAL A 68 3.17 -8.39 4.65
N ASP A 69 2.23 -9.31 4.53
CA ASP A 69 1.52 -9.83 5.69
C ASP A 69 2.44 -10.86 6.38
N ALA A 70 2.65 -10.70 7.68
CA ALA A 70 3.60 -11.51 8.44
C ALA A 70 3.13 -12.96 8.68
N GLY A 71 2.07 -13.43 8.02
CA GLY A 71 1.50 -14.74 8.27
C GLY A 71 0.70 -15.34 7.12
N ALA A 72 1.22 -15.37 5.89
CA ALA A 72 0.78 -16.35 4.89
C ALA A 72 1.88 -16.55 3.83
N GLY A 73 2.54 -17.71 3.90
CA GLY A 73 3.37 -18.18 2.79
C GLY A 73 2.52 -18.41 1.53
N VAL A 74 3.23 -18.35 0.39
CA VAL A 74 2.87 -18.87 -0.95
C VAL A 74 1.60 -18.33 -1.61
N GLY A 75 1.82 -17.44 -2.58
CA GLY A 75 0.83 -17.05 -3.58
C GLY A 75 1.47 -16.18 -4.65
N GLY A 76 2.28 -16.80 -5.52
CA GLY A 76 2.95 -16.12 -6.62
C GLY A 76 1.97 -15.28 -7.43
N HIS A 77 2.41 -14.08 -7.82
CA HIS A 77 1.81 -13.37 -8.93
C HIS A 77 2.62 -13.68 -10.19
N PRO A 78 2.23 -14.68 -11.01
CA PRO A 78 2.77 -14.79 -12.35
C PRO A 78 2.17 -13.62 -13.15
N GLY A 79 2.99 -12.60 -13.42
CA GLY A 79 2.80 -11.63 -14.49
C GLY A 79 1.36 -11.17 -14.80
N GLY A 80 0.81 -10.29 -13.98
CA GLY A 80 -0.30 -9.42 -14.35
C GLY A 80 0.24 -8.19 -15.06
N ARG A 81 0.11 -8.22 -16.38
CA ARG A 81 0.33 -7.16 -17.34
C ARG A 81 0.13 -5.77 -16.74
N ARG A 82 1.03 -4.87 -17.11
CA ARG A 82 0.72 -3.45 -17.29
C ARG A 82 -0.65 -3.41 -17.95
N SER A 83 -1.71 -3.09 -17.20
CA SER A 83 -2.97 -2.71 -17.81
C SER A 83 -2.69 -1.39 -18.48
N ASP A 84 -2.26 -1.52 -19.73
CA ASP A 84 -2.89 -0.81 -20.83
C ASP A 84 -4.33 -0.48 -20.43
N ARG A 85 -4.50 0.74 -19.96
CA ARG A 85 -5.73 1.47 -20.14
C ARG A 85 -5.38 2.53 -21.15
N GLU A 86 -5.32 2.10 -22.41
CA GLU A 86 -6.15 2.68 -23.46
C GLU A 86 -6.95 3.88 -22.92
N ARG A 87 -6.34 5.07 -23.03
CA ARG A 87 -7.08 6.31 -23.12
C ARG A 87 -7.50 6.42 -24.59
N SER A 88 -8.48 5.62 -25.00
CA SER A 88 -9.23 5.91 -26.22
C SER A 88 -10.10 7.13 -25.94
N GLU A 89 -9.85 8.18 -26.71
CA GLU A 89 -10.83 9.13 -27.25
C GLU A 89 -11.66 9.96 -26.25
N ARG A 90 -11.22 11.21 -25.99
CA ARG A 90 -11.69 12.42 -26.72
C ARG A 90 -10.87 13.64 -26.30
#